data_AF-A0A1H9YJP5-F1
#
_entry.id   AF-A0A1H9YJP5-F1
#
_cell.length_a   1.000
_cell.length_b   1.000
_cell.length_c   1.000
_cell.angle_alpha   90.00
_cell.angle_beta   90.00
_cell.angle_gamma   90.00
#
_symmetry.space_group_name_H-M   'P 1'
#
loop_
_entity.id
_entity.type
_entity.pdbx_description
1 polymer ?
#
loop_
_entity_poly.entity_id
_entity_poly.type
_entity_poly.pdbx_seq_one_letter_code
_entity_poly.pdbx_strand_id
1 'polypeptide(L)'
;MGDRRPPDQVEDSRNRRAEVMRLRRTGMTYEAIGKQLGITKQAVHRLYKATLAEIPVEAVETYRAEQMERLDALLVKANEVLERHHITVSNGRVVTLDGKPLQDAGPLLDAIKTVLDIETRRAKLLGLDTPVKQQIQTDQTITYAFEGVDLNNLR
;
A
#
# COMPACT_ATOMS: atom_id res chain seq x y z
N MET A 1 -10.40 1.53 32.89
CA MET A 1 -9.13 0.97 33.39
C MET A 1 -7.99 1.78 32.77
N GLY A 2 -7.38 2.66 33.57
CA GLY A 2 -6.26 3.50 33.11
C GLY A 2 -5.00 2.67 32.93
N ASP A 3 -4.31 2.89 31.83
CA ASP A 3 -3.02 2.31 31.47
C ASP A 3 -1.98 2.52 32.59
N ARG A 4 -1.59 1.45 33.30
CA ARG A 4 -0.67 1.50 34.48
C ARG A 4 0.81 1.45 34.08
N ARG A 5 1.18 2.00 32.92
CA ARG A 5 2.59 2.06 32.52
C ARG A 5 3.30 3.23 33.19
N PRO A 6 4.50 3.04 33.75
CA PRO A 6 5.25 4.14 34.36
C PRO A 6 5.62 5.20 33.29
N PRO A 7 5.77 6.49 33.68
CA PRO A 7 5.87 7.61 32.74
C PRO A 7 7.03 7.53 31.74
N ASP A 8 8.12 6.90 32.15
CA ASP A 8 9.33 6.61 31.36
C ASP A 8 9.05 5.67 30.17
N GLN A 9 8.25 4.61 30.39
CA GLN A 9 7.88 3.66 29.35
C GLN A 9 6.90 4.26 28.33
N VAL A 10 6.06 5.19 28.77
CA VAL A 10 5.12 5.91 27.89
C VAL A 10 5.90 6.86 26.96
N GLU A 11 6.90 7.57 27.49
CA GLU A 11 7.72 8.49 26.71
C GLU A 11 8.62 7.76 25.72
N ASP A 12 9.28 6.68 26.14
CA ASP A 12 10.06 5.81 25.25
C ASP A 12 9.20 5.19 24.13
N SER A 13 7.96 4.79 24.46
CA SER A 13 6.99 4.31 23.46
C SER A 13 6.56 5.40 22.47
N ARG A 14 6.39 6.66 22.92
CA ARG A 14 6.09 7.80 22.05
C ARG A 14 7.28 8.12 21.14
N ASN A 15 8.49 8.14 21.67
CA ASN A 15 9.72 8.42 20.92
C ASN A 15 9.97 7.36 19.85
N ARG A 16 9.78 6.07 20.17
CA ARG A 16 9.86 5.00 19.16
C ARG A 16 8.82 5.13 18.06
N ARG A 17 7.59 5.52 18.38
CA ARG A 17 6.53 5.75 17.38
C ARG A 17 6.91 6.88 16.42
N ALA A 18 7.36 8.01 16.96
CA ALA A 18 7.81 9.14 16.16
C ALA A 18 8.97 8.76 15.23
N GLU A 19 9.93 8.00 15.73
CA GLU A 19 11.09 7.57 14.96
C GLU A 19 10.72 6.57 13.84
N VAL A 20 9.80 5.63 14.11
CA VAL A 20 9.25 4.75 13.07
C VAL A 20 8.59 5.57 11.94
N MET A 21 7.80 6.59 12.28
CA MET A 21 7.16 7.46 11.27
C MET A 21 8.19 8.22 10.45
N ARG A 22 9.21 8.79 11.10
CA ARG A 22 10.29 9.53 10.43
C ARG A 22 11.06 8.64 9.46
N LEU A 23 11.51 7.47 9.90
CA LEU A 23 12.24 6.52 9.06
C LEU A 23 11.38 5.95 7.94
N ARG A 24 10.06 5.84 8.15
CA ARG A 24 9.16 5.41 7.09
C ARG A 24 8.99 6.49 6.02
N ARG A 25 8.90 7.77 6.40
CA ARG A 25 8.84 8.92 5.48
C ARG A 25 10.08 9.04 4.59
N THR A 26 11.27 8.69 5.10
CA THR A 26 12.50 8.66 4.27
C THR A 26 12.53 7.49 3.28
N GLY A 27 11.59 6.55 3.39
CA GLY A 27 11.44 5.43 2.46
C GLY A 27 12.05 4.12 2.91
N MET A 28 12.52 4.01 4.16
CA MET A 28 13.02 2.74 4.68
C MET A 28 11.90 1.68 4.75
N THR A 29 12.26 0.42 4.49
CA THR A 29 11.33 -0.71 4.65
C THR A 29 11.10 -1.03 6.12
N TYR A 30 9.96 -1.64 6.46
CA TYR A 30 9.70 -2.05 7.85
C TYR A 30 10.76 -3.00 8.42
N GLU A 31 11.39 -3.79 7.56
CA GLU A 31 12.47 -4.70 7.94
C GLU A 31 13.76 -3.93 8.28
N ALA A 32 14.14 -2.97 7.44
CA ALA A 32 15.30 -2.11 7.71
C ALA A 32 15.10 -1.25 8.97
N ILE A 33 13.89 -0.71 9.16
CA ILE A 33 13.51 0.03 10.37
C ILE A 33 13.59 -0.89 11.60
N GLY A 34 13.07 -2.11 11.51
CA GLY A 34 13.11 -3.07 12.61
C GLY A 34 14.53 -3.40 13.02
N LYS A 35 15.41 -3.68 12.03
CA LYS A 35 16.84 -3.89 12.27
C LYS A 35 17.50 -2.69 12.93
N GLN A 36 17.19 -1.48 12.49
CA GLN A 36 17.76 -0.24 13.02
C GLN A 36 17.29 0.07 14.45
N LEU A 37 16.03 -0.20 14.77
CA LEU A 37 15.43 0.09 16.07
C LEU A 37 15.47 -1.09 17.04
N GLY A 38 16.04 -2.23 16.64
CA GLY A 38 16.11 -3.44 17.47
C GLY A 38 14.74 -4.09 17.74
N ILE A 39 13.77 -3.92 16.83
CA ILE A 39 12.42 -4.47 16.95
C ILE A 39 12.03 -5.30 15.72
N THR A 40 11.03 -6.17 15.86
CA THR A 40 10.59 -7.00 14.74
C THR A 40 9.86 -6.18 13.67
N LYS A 41 9.91 -6.64 12.41
CA LYS A 41 9.14 -6.06 11.29
C LYS A 41 7.64 -5.95 11.63
N GLN A 42 7.09 -6.94 12.32
CA GLN A 42 5.69 -6.97 12.77
C GLN A 42 5.41 -5.87 13.81
N ALA A 43 6.35 -5.63 14.74
CA ALA A 43 6.24 -4.56 15.72
C ALA A 43 6.30 -3.17 15.05
N VAL A 44 7.18 -2.98 14.06
CA VAL A 44 7.23 -1.74 13.26
C VAL A 44 5.89 -1.50 12.56
N HIS A 45 5.36 -2.53 11.88
CA HIS A 45 4.07 -2.42 11.18
C HIS A 45 2.93 -2.05 12.13
N ARG A 46 2.87 -2.66 13.32
CA ARG A 46 1.86 -2.36 14.35
C ARG A 46 1.98 -0.93 14.85
N LEU A 47 3.19 -0.47 15.20
CA LEU A 47 3.44 0.89 15.69
C LEU A 47 3.07 1.92 14.62
N TYR A 48 3.48 1.68 13.37
CA TYR A 48 3.16 2.54 12.25
C TYR A 48 1.63 2.64 12.02
N LYS A 49 0.91 1.51 11.99
CA LYS A 49 -0.54 1.49 11.80
C LYS A 49 -1.30 2.17 12.96
N ALA A 50 -0.87 1.92 14.20
CA ALA A 50 -1.47 2.56 15.37
C ALA A 50 -1.25 4.08 15.35
N THR A 51 -0.04 4.51 15.00
CA THR A 51 0.29 5.95 14.90
C THR A 51 -0.53 6.61 13.78
N LEU A 52 -0.69 5.96 12.62
CA LEU A 52 -1.51 6.49 11.53
C LEU A 52 -2.99 6.67 11.91
N ALA A 53 -3.53 5.81 12.80
CA ALA A 53 -4.90 5.93 13.27
C ALA A 53 -5.11 7.07 14.30
N GLU A 54 -4.04 7.52 14.96
CA GLU A 54 -4.04 8.64 15.92
C GLU A 54 -3.79 10.00 15.24
N ILE A 55 -3.31 10.02 13.99
CA ILE A 55 -2.99 11.25 13.27
C ILE A 55 -4.28 11.92 12.75
N PRO A 56 -4.47 13.24 12.99
CA PRO A 56 -5.58 14.01 12.43
C PRO A 56 -5.65 13.90 10.90
N VAL A 57 -6.86 13.94 10.34
CA VAL A 57 -7.08 13.71 8.90
C VAL A 57 -6.24 14.63 8.02
N GLU A 58 -6.02 15.90 8.39
CA GLU A 58 -5.18 16.82 7.59
C GLU A 58 -3.71 16.35 7.49
N ALA A 59 -3.18 15.75 8.55
CA ALA A 59 -1.82 15.21 8.57
C ALA A 59 -1.73 13.84 7.84
N VAL A 60 -2.85 13.11 7.72
CA VAL A 60 -2.96 11.95 6.84
C VAL A 60 -2.93 12.37 5.37
N GLU A 61 -3.63 13.45 5.00
CA GLU A 61 -3.59 13.97 3.61
C GLU A 61 -2.19 14.47 3.24
N THR A 62 -1.53 15.20 4.15
CA THR A 62 -0.12 15.63 3.94
C THR A 62 0.79 14.42 3.71
N TYR A 63 0.61 13.37 4.50
CA TYR A 63 1.37 12.13 4.31
C TYR A 63 1.04 11.42 2.99
N ARG A 64 -0.23 11.38 2.57
CA ARG A 64 -0.61 10.83 1.26
C ARG A 64 0.04 11.61 0.12
N ALA A 65 0.05 12.94 0.20
CA ALA A 65 0.70 13.80 -0.79
C ALA A 65 2.21 13.51 -0.90
N GLU A 66 2.93 13.45 0.23
CA GLU A 66 4.36 13.08 0.26
C GLU A 66 4.62 11.71 -0.37
N GLN A 67 3.76 10.72 -0.10
CA GLN A 67 3.89 9.38 -0.70
C GLN A 67 3.56 9.36 -2.20
N MET A 68 2.59 10.16 -2.66
CA MET A 68 2.27 10.30 -4.08
C MET A 68 3.44 10.92 -4.85
N GLU A 69 4.03 12.00 -4.32
CA GLU A 69 5.20 12.64 -4.94
C GLU A 69 6.37 11.66 -5.10
N ARG A 70 6.61 10.81 -4.09
CA ARG A 70 7.61 9.75 -4.18
C ARG A 70 7.29 8.71 -5.26
N LEU A 71 6.03 8.30 -5.40
CA LEU A 71 5.59 7.35 -6.42
C LEU A 71 5.73 7.95 -7.83
N ASP A 72 5.39 9.23 -8.00
CA ASP A 72 5.57 9.95 -9.26
C ASP A 72 7.06 10.05 -9.63
N ALA A 73 7.95 10.32 -8.67
CA ALA A 73 9.40 10.31 -8.91
C ALA A 73 9.92 8.93 -9.35
N LEU A 74 9.40 7.84 -8.78
CA LEU A 74 9.74 6.48 -9.20
C LEU A 74 9.17 6.13 -10.58
N LEU A 75 7.97 6.63 -10.90
CA LEU A 75 7.34 6.44 -12.20
C LEU A 75 8.18 7.08 -13.31
N VAL A 76 8.70 8.29 -13.09
CA VAL A 76 9.65 8.93 -14.02
C VAL A 76 10.86 8.04 -14.29
N LYS A 77 11.44 7.45 -13.24
CA LYS A 77 12.59 6.54 -13.39
C LYS A 77 12.24 5.24 -14.12
N ALA A 78 11.06 4.68 -13.91
CA ALA A 78 10.60 3.52 -14.66
C ALA A 78 10.38 3.86 -16.15
N ASN A 79 9.80 5.03 -16.43
CA ASN A 79 9.59 5.52 -17.80
C ASN A 79 10.92 5.77 -18.54
N GLU A 80 11.93 6.31 -17.85
CA GLU A 80 13.29 6.44 -18.42
C GLU A 80 13.85 5.08 -18.88
N VAL A 81 13.48 3.97 -18.22
CA VAL A 81 13.87 2.62 -18.67
C VAL A 81 13.02 2.20 -19.87
N LEU A 82 11.71 2.48 -19.89
CA LEU A 82 10.84 2.13 -21.01
C LEU A 82 11.25 2.78 -22.33
N GLU A 83 11.74 4.02 -22.30
CA GLU A 83 12.13 4.78 -23.49
C GLU A 83 13.52 4.39 -24.03
N ARG A 84 14.33 3.69 -23.23
CA ARG A 84 15.69 3.30 -23.61
C ARG A 84 15.70 2.05 -24.49
N HIS A 85 16.68 2.02 -25.40
CA HIS A 85 17.00 0.83 -26.16
C HIS A 85 17.92 -0.07 -25.33
N HIS A 86 17.44 -1.27 -25.01
CA HIS A 86 18.19 -2.25 -24.22
C HIS A 86 18.77 -3.32 -25.13
N ILE A 87 20.02 -3.70 -24.86
CA ILE A 87 20.75 -4.74 -25.59
C ILE A 87 21.00 -5.92 -24.68
N THR A 88 20.98 -7.13 -25.25
CA THR A 88 21.22 -8.35 -24.48
C THR A 88 22.69 -8.45 -24.12
N VAL A 89 22.99 -8.62 -22.84
CA VAL A 89 24.34 -8.86 -22.32
C VAL A 89 24.37 -10.21 -21.61
N SER A 90 25.36 -11.05 -21.94
CA SER A 90 25.60 -12.33 -21.28
C SER A 90 27.05 -12.41 -20.81
N ASN A 91 27.25 -12.68 -19.51
CA ASN A 91 28.58 -12.71 -18.87
C ASN A 91 29.44 -11.47 -19.18
N GLY A 92 28.82 -10.28 -19.20
CA GLY A 92 29.51 -9.01 -19.48
C GLY A 92 29.85 -8.75 -20.96
N ARG A 93 29.37 -9.57 -21.88
CA ARG A 93 29.55 -9.40 -23.34
C ARG A 93 28.22 -9.14 -24.03
N VAL A 94 28.22 -8.23 -25.02
CA VAL A 94 27.04 -7.95 -25.86
C VAL A 94 26.76 -9.15 -26.75
N VAL A 95 25.54 -9.64 -26.73
CA VAL A 95 25.08 -10.71 -27.62
C VAL A 95 24.69 -10.07 -28.95
N THR A 96 25.21 -10.61 -30.05
CA THR A 96 24.94 -10.13 -31.41
C THR A 96 24.31 -11.24 -32.25
N LEU A 97 23.35 -10.88 -33.10
CA LEU A 97 22.76 -11.74 -34.13
C LEU A 97 23.00 -11.06 -35.49
N ASP A 98 23.57 -11.79 -36.45
CA ASP A 98 23.91 -11.28 -37.80
C ASP A 98 24.73 -9.97 -37.78
N GLY A 99 25.67 -9.87 -36.83
CA GLY A 99 26.54 -8.70 -36.67
C GLY A 99 25.87 -7.48 -36.03
N LYS A 100 24.60 -7.57 -35.62
CA LYS A 100 23.87 -6.50 -34.93
C LYS A 100 23.64 -6.87 -33.47
N PRO A 101 23.70 -5.92 -32.52
CA PRO A 101 23.33 -6.18 -31.12
C PRO A 101 21.90 -6.71 -31.02
N LEU A 102 21.72 -7.81 -30.29
CA LEU A 102 20.41 -8.37 -30.01
C LEU A 102 19.68 -7.45 -29.02
N GLN A 103 18.43 -7.10 -29.34
CA GLN A 103 17.60 -6.29 -28.46
C GLN A 103 17.10 -7.12 -27.27
N ASP A 104 17.14 -6.53 -26.09
CA ASP A 104 16.64 -7.15 -24.86
C ASP A 104 15.31 -6.54 -24.44
N ALA A 105 14.25 -7.34 -24.48
CA ALA A 105 12.95 -6.94 -23.98
C ALA A 105 12.79 -7.13 -22.46
N GLY A 106 13.75 -7.80 -21.79
CA GLY A 106 13.70 -8.09 -20.35
C GLY A 106 13.59 -6.83 -19.49
N PRO A 107 14.53 -5.87 -19.60
CA PRO A 107 14.47 -4.61 -18.85
C PRO A 107 13.19 -3.81 -19.12
N LEU A 108 12.68 -3.87 -20.36
CA LEU A 108 11.41 -3.24 -20.73
C LEU A 108 10.24 -3.87 -19.95
N LEU A 109 10.11 -5.20 -19.97
CA LEU A 109 9.04 -5.92 -19.27
C LEU A 109 9.10 -5.70 -17.75
N ASP A 110 10.30 -5.64 -17.17
CA ASP A 110 10.45 -5.38 -15.73
C ASP A 110 10.13 -3.92 -15.37
N ALA A 111 10.42 -2.96 -16.25
CA ALA A 111 9.94 -1.59 -16.09
C ALA A 111 8.40 -1.51 -16.17
N ILE A 112 7.75 -2.22 -17.10
CA ILE A 112 6.28 -2.29 -17.19
C ILE A 112 5.69 -2.81 -15.88
N LYS A 113 6.23 -3.91 -15.33
CA LYS A 113 5.77 -4.45 -14.03
C LYS A 113 5.93 -3.41 -12.91
N THR A 114 7.07 -2.73 -12.88
CA THR A 114 7.35 -1.67 -11.90
C THR A 114 6.33 -0.54 -11.98
N VAL A 115 5.96 -0.11 -13.19
CA VAL A 115 4.90 0.89 -13.42
C VAL A 115 3.55 0.39 -12.90
N LEU A 116 3.17 -0.86 -13.21
CA LEU A 116 1.91 -1.44 -12.73
C LEU A 116 1.83 -1.51 -11.19
N ASP A 117 2.94 -1.83 -10.53
CA ASP A 117 3.02 -1.86 -9.06
C ASP A 117 2.88 -0.45 -8.45
N ILE A 118 3.48 0.55 -9.08
CA ILE A 118 3.34 1.96 -8.69
C ILE A 118 1.88 2.41 -8.84
N GLU A 119 1.26 2.17 -9.99
CA GLU A 119 -0.14 2.55 -10.24
C GLU A 119 -1.11 1.85 -9.28
N THR A 120 -0.90 0.56 -9.02
CA THR A 120 -1.66 -0.18 -7.99
C THR A 120 -1.52 0.47 -6.62
N ARG A 121 -0.34 1.00 -6.28
CA ARG A 121 -0.13 1.70 -5.00
C ARG A 121 -0.82 3.06 -4.98
N ARG A 122 -0.83 3.80 -6.09
CA ARG A 122 -1.54 5.09 -6.21
C ARG A 122 -3.04 4.90 -6.08
N ALA A 123 -3.62 3.91 -6.76
CA ALA A 123 -5.03 3.58 -6.65
C ALA A 123 -5.45 3.28 -5.20
N LYS A 124 -4.62 2.53 -4.46
CA LYS A 124 -4.83 2.27 -3.02
C LYS A 124 -4.71 3.52 -2.14
N LEU A 125 -3.81 4.45 -2.45
CA LEU A 125 -3.66 5.70 -1.69
C LEU A 125 -4.83 6.67 -1.93
N LEU A 126 -5.31 6.73 -3.16
CA LEU A 126 -6.46 7.53 -3.59
C LEU A 126 -7.81 6.87 -3.25
N GLY A 127 -7.80 5.60 -2.85
CA GLY A 127 -9.00 4.84 -2.53
C GLY A 127 -9.82 4.40 -3.75
N LEU A 128 -9.26 4.47 -4.97
CA LEU A 128 -9.95 4.16 -6.23
C LEU A 128 -10.44 2.70 -6.30
N ASP A 129 -9.74 1.78 -5.62
CA ASP A 129 -10.09 0.36 -5.57
C ASP A 129 -11.03 0.01 -4.40
N THR A 130 -11.41 0.99 -3.56
CA THR A 130 -12.23 0.72 -2.37
C THR A 130 -13.69 0.61 -2.80
N PRO A 131 -14.37 -0.53 -2.58
CA PRO A 131 -15.78 -0.65 -2.89
C PRO A 131 -16.58 0.34 -2.03
N VAL A 132 -17.32 1.24 -2.68
CA VAL A 132 -18.21 2.18 -2.01
C VAL A 132 -19.37 1.37 -1.42
N LYS A 133 -19.39 1.20 -0.09
CA LYS A 133 -20.54 0.60 0.59
C LYS A 133 -21.72 1.56 0.49
N GLN A 134 -22.67 1.28 -0.39
CA GLN A 134 -23.99 1.92 -0.33
C GLN A 134 -24.66 1.48 0.97
N GLN A 135 -24.95 2.44 1.86
CA GLN A 135 -25.90 2.23 2.94
C GLN A 135 -27.29 2.13 2.32
N ILE A 136 -27.76 0.89 2.12
CA ILE A 136 -29.18 0.65 1.87
C ILE A 136 -29.86 0.73 3.24
N GLN A 137 -30.55 1.83 3.49
CA GLN A 137 -31.38 2.00 4.68
C GLN A 137 -32.72 1.31 4.39
N THR A 138 -32.83 0.03 4.73
CA THR A 138 -34.03 -0.76 4.46
C THR A 138 -34.99 -0.70 5.66
N ASP A 139 -35.74 0.40 5.79
CA ASP A 139 -36.95 0.46 6.63
C ASP A 139 -38.17 -0.05 5.81
N GLN A 140 -38.02 -1.16 5.09
CA GLN A 140 -39.12 -1.74 4.33
C GLN A 140 -39.62 -2.99 5.04
N THR A 141 -40.80 -2.86 5.65
CA THR A 141 -41.64 -3.97 6.09
C THR A 141 -41.98 -4.82 4.87
N ILE A 142 -41.35 -5.99 4.74
CA ILE A 142 -41.67 -6.93 3.67
C ILE A 142 -43.01 -7.59 4.03
N THR A 143 -44.09 -7.11 3.42
CA THR A 143 -45.40 -7.76 3.48
C THR A 143 -45.39 -8.96 2.54
N TYR A 144 -45.29 -10.17 3.10
CA TYR A 144 -45.49 -11.40 2.33
C TYR A 144 -46.98 -11.62 2.10
N ALA A 145 -47.43 -11.51 0.85
CA ALA A 145 -48.74 -12.01 0.45
C ALA A 145 -48.58 -13.46 -0.02
N PHE A 146 -49.07 -14.41 0.77
CA PHE A 146 -49.17 -15.80 0.34
C PHE A 146 -50.50 -15.97 -0.41
N GLU A 147 -50.46 -15.96 -1.74
CA GLU A 147 -51.59 -16.44 -2.54
C GLU A 147 -51.66 -17.97 -2.45
N GLY A 148 -52.72 -18.49 -1.83
CA GLY A 148 -53.12 -19.90 -1.96
C GLY A 148 -52.89 -20.83 -0.78
N VAL A 149 -52.65 -20.34 0.45
CA VAL A 149 -52.65 -21.22 1.64
C VAL A 149 -54.03 -21.22 2.29
N ASP A 150 -54.75 -22.34 2.16
CA ASP A 150 -55.99 -22.60 2.89
C ASP A 150 -55.67 -22.84 4.38
N LEU A 151 -56.00 -21.86 5.22
CA LEU A 151 -55.72 -21.82 6.66
C LEU A 151 -56.46 -22.91 7.45
N ASN A 152 -57.41 -23.62 6.85
CA ASN A 152 -58.15 -24.70 7.51
C ASN A 152 -57.36 -26.02 7.64
N ASN A 153 -56.21 -26.15 6.96
CA ASN A 153 -55.34 -27.32 7.07
C ASN A 153 -54.27 -27.20 8.18
N LEU A 154 -54.33 -26.15 9.00
CA LEU A 154 -53.50 -26.02 10.20
C LEU A 154 -54.30 -26.47 11.43
N ARG A 155 -54.36 -27.78 11.65
CA ARG A 155 -54.75 -28.37 12.95
C ARG A 155 -53.63 -29.26 13.46
#